data_AF-A0A7C7RI66-F1
#
_entry.id   AF-A0A7C7RI66-F1
#
_cell.length_a   1.000
_cell.length_b   1.000
_cell.length_c   1.000
_cell.angle_alpha   90.00
_cell.angle_beta   90.00
_cell.angle_gamma   90.00
#
_symmetry.space_group_name_H-M   'P 1'
#
loop_
_entity.id
_entity.type
_entity.pdbx_description
1 polymer ?
#
loop_
_entity_poly.entity_id
_entity_poly.type
_entity_poly.pdbx_seq_one_letter_code
_entity_poly.pdbx_strand_id
1 'polypeptide(L)'
;MRKKLISLKDGQKLVKCLESGLKCITLGTNLSLLSAVLNDFKVPNMNYAQELYVLSQPGDVFFGISTSGNATNVYYAALTAKTLGLTVILLTGESGGKISEIADITIRVPETETYKIQELHVPLYHCLCQMLEACFFHK
;
A
#
# COMPACT_ATOMS: atom_id res chain seq x y z
N MET A 1 1.30 24.38 6.58
CA MET A 1 2.76 24.08 6.46
C MET A 1 3.51 25.16 5.68
N ARG A 2 3.15 25.47 4.42
CA ARG A 2 3.85 26.51 3.61
C ARG A 2 4.01 27.87 4.29
N LYS A 3 2.97 28.40 4.96
CA LYS A 3 3.08 29.66 5.74
C LYS A 3 4.13 29.59 6.87
N LYS A 4 4.25 28.44 7.54
CA LYS A 4 5.28 28.20 8.58
C LYS A 4 6.68 28.08 7.98
N LEU A 5 6.80 27.56 6.75
CA LEU A 5 8.08 27.50 6.05
C LEU A 5 8.57 28.92 5.70
N ILE A 6 7.70 29.78 5.17
CA ILE A 6 8.07 31.14 4.74
C ILE A 6 8.64 31.99 5.88
N SER A 7 8.20 31.76 7.13
CA SER A 7 8.73 32.48 8.30
C SER A 7 10.13 32.04 8.73
N LEU A 8 10.68 30.97 8.15
CA LEU A 8 12.02 30.48 8.45
C LEU A 8 13.06 31.04 7.48
N LYS A 9 14.33 31.09 7.92
CA LYS A 9 15.47 31.35 7.04
C LYS A 9 15.46 30.33 5.89
N ASP A 10 15.65 30.80 4.65
CA ASP A 10 15.54 30.01 3.41
C ASP A 10 14.14 29.43 3.09
N GLY A 11 13.11 29.80 3.86
CA GLY A 11 11.74 29.32 3.70
C GLY A 11 11.14 29.51 2.31
N GLN A 12 11.42 30.65 1.66
CA GLN A 12 10.97 30.92 0.29
C GLN A 12 11.58 29.94 -0.72
N LYS A 13 12.86 29.55 -0.54
CA LYS A 13 13.51 28.56 -1.41
C LYS A 13 12.83 27.20 -1.26
N LEU A 14 12.53 26.79 -0.02
CA LEU A 14 11.86 25.52 0.25
C LEU A 14 10.45 25.48 -0.34
N VAL A 15 9.65 26.53 -0.17
CA VAL A 15 8.29 26.58 -0.74
C VAL A 15 8.29 26.56 -2.26
N LYS A 16 9.32 27.13 -2.91
CA LYS A 16 9.48 27.10 -4.36
C LYS A 16 9.82 25.69 -4.90
N CYS A 17 10.51 24.86 -4.12
CA CYS A 17 10.98 23.55 -4.58
C CYS A 17 10.16 22.36 -4.07
N LEU A 18 9.44 22.49 -2.95
CA LEU A 18 8.69 21.39 -2.36
C LEU A 18 7.27 21.28 -2.96
N GLU A 19 7.01 20.15 -3.60
CA GLU A 19 5.70 19.79 -4.11
C GLU A 19 4.81 19.15 -3.04
N SER A 20 3.50 19.28 -3.21
CA SER A 20 2.53 18.53 -2.41
C SER A 20 2.38 17.13 -2.97
N GLY A 21 1.92 16.18 -2.15
CA GLY A 21 1.70 14.82 -2.60
C GLY A 21 0.86 14.02 -1.62
N LEU A 22 0.41 12.85 -2.07
CA LEU A 22 -0.25 11.87 -1.21
C LEU A 22 0.80 10.96 -0.60
N LYS A 23 0.64 10.64 0.69
CA LYS A 23 1.53 9.72 1.37
C LYS A 23 1.20 8.30 0.92
N CYS A 24 2.20 7.58 0.43
CA CYS A 24 2.13 6.17 0.09
C CYS A 24 3.49 5.53 0.42
N ILE A 25 3.47 4.36 1.06
CA ILE A 25 4.67 3.64 1.44
C ILE A 25 4.57 2.22 0.87
N THR A 26 5.52 1.86 0.01
CA THR A 26 5.63 0.51 -0.53
C THR A 26 6.36 -0.39 0.46
N LEU A 27 5.63 -1.33 1.05
CA LEU A 27 6.21 -2.35 1.93
C LEU A 27 7.12 -3.31 1.14
N GLY A 28 8.16 -3.81 1.79
CA GLY A 28 9.15 -4.72 1.19
C GLY A 28 10.33 -4.03 0.51
N THR A 29 10.33 -2.70 0.44
CA THR A 29 11.41 -1.95 -0.20
C THR A 29 12.59 -1.68 0.74
N ASN A 30 12.37 -1.78 2.05
CA ASN A 30 13.44 -1.73 3.05
C ASN A 30 14.18 -3.08 3.12
N LEU A 31 15.23 -3.23 2.32
CA LEU A 31 16.02 -4.47 2.23
C LEU A 31 16.67 -4.86 3.56
N SER A 32 17.07 -3.89 4.39
CA SER A 32 17.65 -4.16 5.71
C SER A 32 16.62 -4.72 6.69
N LEU A 33 15.40 -4.17 6.68
CA LEU A 33 14.30 -4.72 7.50
C LEU A 33 13.88 -6.10 6.98
N LEU A 34 13.77 -6.25 5.66
CA LEU A 34 13.42 -7.52 5.03
C LEU A 34 14.40 -8.63 5.43
N SER A 35 15.70 -8.38 5.31
CA SER A 35 16.71 -9.37 5.66
C SER A 35 16.73 -9.68 7.15
N ALA A 36 16.59 -8.67 8.02
CA ALA A 36 16.52 -8.87 9.47
C ALA A 36 15.32 -9.74 9.87
N VAL A 37 14.13 -9.43 9.34
CA VAL A 37 12.92 -10.23 9.62
C VAL A 37 13.07 -11.67 9.12
N LEU A 38 13.57 -11.86 7.90
CA LEU A 38 13.77 -13.19 7.34
C LEU A 38 14.83 -14.02 8.09
N ASN A 39 15.82 -13.36 8.69
CA ASN A 39 16.87 -14.01 9.48
C ASN A 39 16.38 -14.40 10.88
N ASP A 40 15.65 -13.52 11.55
CA ASP A 40 15.35 -13.66 12.98
C ASP A 40 14.03 -14.37 13.25
N PHE A 41 13.05 -14.26 12.33
CA PHE A 41 11.71 -14.77 12.57
C PHE A 41 11.60 -16.22 12.11
N LYS A 42 11.22 -17.11 13.03
CA LYS A 42 10.96 -18.53 12.69
C LYS A 42 9.75 -18.71 11.77
N VAL A 43 8.81 -17.75 11.78
CA VAL A 43 7.63 -17.77 10.92
C VAL A 43 7.96 -17.02 9.63
N PRO A 44 7.91 -17.67 8.46
CA PRO A 44 8.26 -17.03 7.19
C PRO A 44 7.22 -15.97 6.79
N ASN A 45 7.60 -15.09 5.86
CA ASN A 45 6.70 -14.12 5.22
C ASN A 45 6.13 -13.03 6.15
N MET A 46 6.75 -12.78 7.29
CA MET A 46 6.31 -11.76 8.26
C MET A 46 6.76 -10.33 7.93
N ASN A 47 7.60 -10.16 6.92
CA ASN A 47 8.25 -8.89 6.59
C ASN A 47 7.26 -7.74 6.31
N TYR A 48 6.19 -7.97 5.53
CA TYR A 48 5.18 -6.93 5.26
C TYR A 48 4.33 -6.61 6.50
N ALA A 49 3.98 -7.63 7.28
CA ALA A 49 3.22 -7.45 8.52
C ALA A 49 4.01 -6.62 9.53
N GLN A 50 5.30 -6.94 9.72
CA GLN A 50 6.18 -6.21 10.63
C GLN A 50 6.38 -4.75 10.18
N GLU A 51 6.61 -4.51 8.89
CA GLU A 51 6.81 -3.16 8.36
C GLU A 51 5.53 -2.32 8.47
N LEU A 52 4.38 -2.90 8.11
CA LEU A 52 3.07 -2.23 8.27
C LEU A 52 2.79 -1.88 9.73
N TYR A 53 3.06 -2.81 10.65
CA TYR A 53 2.80 -2.63 12.08
C TYR A 53 3.52 -1.41 12.66
N VAL A 54 4.73 -1.13 12.17
CA VAL A 54 5.57 -0.02 12.67
C VAL A 54 5.29 1.28 11.94
N LEU A 55 4.97 1.24 10.64
CA LEU A 55 4.85 2.44 9.81
C LEU A 55 3.44 3.02 9.75
N SER A 56 2.41 2.21 9.99
CA SER A 56 1.02 2.67 9.87
C SER A 56 0.59 3.61 11.00
N GLN A 57 -0.36 4.47 10.67
CA GLN A 57 -1.02 5.40 11.58
C GLN A 57 -2.53 5.15 11.60
N PRO A 58 -3.25 5.52 12.68
CA PRO A 58 -4.70 5.47 12.70
C PRO A 58 -5.30 6.23 11.52
N GLY A 59 -6.19 5.57 10.77
CA GLY A 59 -6.82 6.13 9.57
C GLY A 59 -6.08 5.83 8.26
N ASP A 60 -4.93 5.16 8.31
CA ASP A 60 -4.28 4.65 7.09
C ASP A 60 -5.09 3.52 6.43
N VAL A 61 -4.74 3.23 5.17
CA VAL A 61 -5.30 2.16 4.36
C VAL A 61 -4.18 1.20 3.97
N PHE A 62 -4.41 -0.10 4.15
CA PHE A 62 -3.55 -1.13 3.58
C PHE A 62 -4.06 -1.53 2.20
N PHE A 63 -3.21 -1.36 1.18
CA PHE A 63 -3.50 -1.73 -0.20
C PHE A 63 -2.65 -2.93 -0.62
N GLY A 64 -3.24 -4.13 -0.60
CA GLY A 64 -2.58 -5.38 -0.95
C GLY A 64 -2.74 -5.74 -2.43
N ILE A 65 -1.71 -6.37 -3.01
CA ILE A 65 -1.76 -6.93 -4.37
C ILE A 65 -1.37 -8.41 -4.29
N SER A 66 -2.26 -9.29 -4.73
CA SER A 66 -2.00 -10.73 -4.82
C SER A 66 -2.83 -11.34 -5.94
N THR A 67 -2.19 -11.76 -7.03
CA THR A 67 -2.90 -12.32 -8.20
C THR A 67 -3.77 -13.51 -7.83
N SER A 68 -3.26 -14.43 -7.00
CA SER A 68 -4.03 -15.58 -6.49
C SER A 68 -4.93 -15.26 -5.30
N GLY A 69 -4.75 -14.09 -4.68
CA GLY A 69 -5.38 -13.76 -3.40
C GLY A 69 -4.92 -14.62 -2.22
N ASN A 70 -3.81 -15.36 -2.37
CA ASN A 70 -3.34 -16.36 -1.40
C ASN A 70 -1.92 -16.12 -0.90
N ALA A 71 -1.24 -15.06 -1.34
CA ALA A 71 0.14 -14.77 -0.94
C ALA A 71 0.25 -14.58 0.58
N THR A 72 1.04 -15.42 1.24
CA THR A 72 1.11 -15.48 2.71
C THR A 72 1.64 -14.19 3.33
N ASN A 73 2.61 -13.53 2.70
CA ASN A 73 3.13 -12.23 3.15
C ASN A 73 2.07 -11.12 3.10
N VAL A 74 1.26 -11.08 2.04
CA VAL A 74 0.13 -10.12 1.91
C VAL A 74 -0.99 -10.48 2.89
N TYR A 75 -1.28 -11.76 3.08
CA TYR A 75 -2.28 -12.22 4.06
C TYR A 75 -1.95 -11.80 5.49
N TYR A 76 -0.70 -11.98 5.93
CA TYR A 76 -0.29 -11.53 7.26
C TYR A 76 -0.35 -10.01 7.38
N ALA A 77 0.03 -9.25 6.36
CA ALA A 77 -0.13 -7.80 6.36
C ALA A 77 -1.61 -7.37 6.43
N ALA A 78 -2.52 -8.05 5.72
CA ALA A 78 -3.95 -7.80 5.78
C ALA A 78 -4.54 -8.08 7.17
N LEU A 79 -4.13 -9.17 7.83
CA LEU A 79 -4.53 -9.46 9.21
C LEU A 79 -4.02 -8.40 10.20
N THR A 80 -2.76 -7.97 10.03
CA THR A 80 -2.19 -6.88 10.82
C THR A 80 -2.97 -5.58 10.61
N ALA A 81 -3.29 -5.23 9.37
CA ALA A 81 -4.10 -4.06 9.02
C ALA A 81 -5.47 -4.09 9.72
N LYS A 82 -6.20 -5.21 9.63
CA LYS A 82 -7.48 -5.43 10.32
C LYS A 82 -7.36 -5.23 11.82
N THR A 83 -6.32 -5.81 12.42
CA THR A 83 -6.09 -5.72 13.87
C THR A 83 -5.81 -4.28 14.33
N LEU A 84 -5.17 -3.49 13.46
CA LEU A 84 -4.89 -2.07 13.69
C LEU A 84 -6.07 -1.15 13.34
N GLY A 85 -7.21 -1.70 12.87
CA GLY A 85 -8.39 -0.94 12.48
C GLY A 85 -8.23 -0.19 11.14
N LEU A 86 -7.27 -0.59 10.31
CA LEU A 86 -7.06 -0.01 8.98
C LEU A 86 -8.05 -0.61 7.98
N THR A 87 -8.43 0.18 6.97
CA THR A 87 -9.18 -0.36 5.83
C THR A 87 -8.25 -1.23 4.98
N VAL A 88 -8.72 -2.41 4.59
CA VAL A 88 -8.00 -3.36 3.72
C VAL A 88 -8.62 -3.35 2.33
N ILE A 89 -7.83 -2.91 1.35
CA ILE A 89 -8.15 -2.99 -0.08
C ILE A 89 -7.24 -4.02 -0.74
N LEU A 90 -7.79 -4.85 -1.62
CA LEU A 90 -7.05 -5.93 -2.28
C LEU A 90 -7.26 -5.93 -3.81
N LEU A 91 -6.17 -6.00 -4.58
CA LEU A 91 -6.21 -6.35 -6.00
C LEU A 91 -5.88 -7.83 -6.20
N THR A 92 -6.74 -8.56 -6.92
CA THR A 92 -6.55 -9.99 -7.22
C THR A 92 -6.97 -10.35 -8.64
N GLY A 93 -6.72 -11.60 -9.03
CA GLY A 93 -7.43 -12.27 -10.13
C GLY A 93 -8.83 -12.72 -9.72
N GLU A 94 -9.45 -13.53 -10.57
CA GLU A 94 -10.88 -13.85 -10.52
C GLU A 94 -11.32 -14.48 -9.19
N SER A 95 -10.52 -15.40 -8.64
CA SER A 95 -10.90 -16.17 -7.46
C SER A 95 -10.97 -15.36 -6.17
N GLY A 96 -10.26 -14.21 -6.09
CA GLY A 96 -10.13 -13.43 -4.85
C GLY A 96 -9.26 -14.05 -3.76
N GLY A 97 -9.19 -15.38 -3.68
CA GLY A 97 -8.43 -16.13 -2.68
C GLY A 97 -8.83 -15.82 -1.23
N LYS A 98 -8.10 -16.40 -0.29
CA LYS A 98 -8.40 -16.28 1.16
C LYS A 98 -8.30 -14.84 1.70
N ILE A 99 -7.48 -13.99 1.08
CA ILE A 99 -7.31 -12.61 1.56
C ILE A 99 -8.60 -11.80 1.32
N SER A 100 -9.40 -12.15 0.31
CA SER A 100 -10.67 -11.46 0.04
C SER A 100 -11.72 -11.65 1.14
N GLU A 101 -11.65 -12.75 1.90
CA GLU A 101 -12.55 -13.01 3.03
C GLU A 101 -12.31 -12.03 4.19
N ILE A 102 -11.12 -11.45 4.26
CA ILE A 102 -10.71 -10.49 5.29
C ILE A 102 -10.44 -9.10 4.71
N ALA A 103 -10.65 -8.87 3.42
CA ALA A 103 -10.55 -7.54 2.83
C ALA A 103 -11.88 -6.79 3.00
N ASP A 104 -11.82 -5.47 3.18
CA ASP A 104 -13.03 -4.64 3.17
C ASP A 104 -13.49 -4.37 1.73
N ILE A 105 -12.53 -4.26 0.80
CA ILE A 105 -12.77 -4.04 -0.62
C ILE A 105 -11.84 -4.95 -1.43
N THR A 106 -12.40 -5.79 -2.29
CA THR A 106 -11.63 -6.58 -3.26
C THR A 106 -11.98 -6.21 -4.68
N ILE A 107 -10.98 -5.79 -5.45
CA ILE A 107 -11.08 -5.55 -6.90
C ILE A 107 -10.48 -6.77 -7.60
N ARG A 108 -11.36 -7.56 -8.22
CA ARG A 108 -11.02 -8.80 -8.91
C ARG A 108 -11.03 -8.57 -10.41
N VAL A 109 -9.92 -8.82 -11.08
CA VAL A 109 -9.91 -8.86 -12.55
C VAL A 109 -10.44 -10.21 -13.03
N PRO A 110 -11.16 -10.27 -14.17
CA PRO A 110 -11.75 -11.51 -14.69
C PRO A 110 -10.70 -12.35 -15.43
N GLU A 111 -9.64 -12.74 -14.73
CA GLU A 111 -8.53 -13.50 -15.28
C GLU A 111 -7.88 -14.39 -14.21
N THR A 112 -7.31 -15.51 -14.65
CA THR A 112 -6.68 -16.54 -13.82
C THR A 112 -5.18 -16.71 -14.10
N GLU A 113 -4.72 -16.33 -15.29
CA GLU A 113 -3.29 -16.35 -15.63
C GLU A 113 -2.55 -15.18 -14.98
N THR A 114 -1.58 -15.47 -14.11
CA THR A 114 -0.85 -14.47 -13.30
C THR A 114 -0.33 -13.26 -14.08
N TYR A 115 0.29 -13.46 -15.24
CA TYR A 115 0.87 -12.36 -16.02
C TYR A 115 -0.22 -11.45 -16.60
N LYS A 116 -1.32 -12.02 -17.10
CA LYS A 116 -2.48 -11.25 -17.58
C LYS A 116 -3.19 -10.53 -16.43
N ILE A 117 -3.29 -11.16 -15.25
CA ILE A 117 -3.81 -10.49 -14.04
C ILE A 117 -2.97 -9.23 -13.74
N GLN A 118 -1.64 -9.35 -13.78
CA GLN A 118 -0.74 -8.23 -13.54
C GLN A 118 -0.90 -7.14 -14.61
N GLU A 119 -1.04 -7.51 -15.89
CA GLU A 119 -1.33 -6.56 -16.97
C GLU A 119 -2.64 -5.80 -16.74
N LEU A 120 -3.68 -6.46 -16.25
CA LEU A 120 -4.96 -5.83 -15.92
C LEU A 120 -4.93 -5.00 -14.63
N HIS A 121 -4.03 -5.32 -13.69
CA HIS A 121 -3.82 -4.51 -12.48
C HIS A 121 -3.22 -3.13 -12.79
N VAL A 122 -2.37 -3.02 -13.82
CA VAL A 122 -1.73 -1.75 -14.22
C VAL A 122 -2.75 -0.64 -14.56
N PRO A 123 -3.70 -0.82 -15.51
CA PRO A 123 -4.69 0.21 -15.83
C PRO A 123 -5.64 0.48 -14.65
N LEU A 124 -5.95 -0.51 -13.81
CA LEU A 124 -6.73 -0.31 -12.59
C LEU A 124 -6.01 0.59 -11.59
N TYR A 125 -4.73 0.32 -11.31
CA TYR A 125 -3.88 1.15 -10.48
C TYR A 125 -3.80 2.59 -11.02
N HIS A 126 -3.61 2.77 -12.33
CA HIS A 126 -3.59 4.11 -12.95
C HIS A 126 -4.92 4.84 -12.83
N CYS A 127 -6.04 4.13 -12.97
CA CYS A 127 -7.38 4.70 -12.77
C CYS A 127 -7.55 5.18 -11.32
N LEU A 128 -7.14 4.39 -10.33
CA LEU A 128 -7.18 4.80 -8.92
C LEU A 128 -6.33 6.05 -8.68
N CYS A 129 -5.12 6.12 -9.24
CA CYS A 129 -4.28 7.31 -9.15
C CYS A 129 -4.97 8.55 -9.76
N GLN A 130 -5.58 8.42 -10.95
CA GLN A 130 -6.32 9.51 -11.58
C GLN A 130 -7.51 9.96 -10.73
N MET A 131 -8.26 9.03 -10.14
CA MET A 131 -9.37 9.34 -9.25
C MET A 131 -8.90 10.08 -7.98
N LEU A 132 -7.79 9.64 -7.38
CA LEU A 132 -7.19 10.30 -6.22
C LEU A 132 -6.69 11.70 -6.57
N GLU A 133 -6.00 11.86 -7.69
CA GLU A 133 -5.53 13.17 -8.15
C GLU A 133 -6.70 14.11 -8.43
N ALA A 134 -7.71 13.64 -9.15
CA ALA A 134 -8.93 14.39 -9.39
C ALA A 134 -9.59 14.80 -8.06
N CYS A 135 -9.72 13.88 -7.09
CA CYS A 135 -10.34 14.16 -5.80
C CYS A 135 -9.55 15.18 -4.94
N PHE A 136 -8.24 15.02 -4.81
CA PHE A 136 -7.43 15.75 -3.82
C PHE A 136 -6.72 16.98 -4.38
N PHE A 137 -6.47 17.05 -5.69
CA PHE A 137 -5.66 18.09 -6.31
C PHE A 137 -6.37 18.86 -7.42
N HIS A 138 -7.71 18.83 -7.47
CA HIS A 138 -8.56 19.61 -8.38
C HIS A 138 -7.86 20.89 -8.87
N LYS A 139 -7.64 20.98 -10.19
CA LYS A 139 -7.56 22.26 -10.89
C LYS A 139 -8.97 22.80 -11.10
#